data_AF-A0A1X1RGQ9-F1
#
_entry.id   AF-A0A1X1RGQ9-F1
#
_cell.length_a   1.000
_cell.length_b   1.000
_cell.length_c   1.000
_cell.angle_alpha   90.00
_cell.angle_beta   90.00
_cell.angle_gamma   90.00
#
_symmetry.space_group_name_H-M   'P 1'
#
loop_
_entity.id
_entity.type
_entity.pdbx_description
1 polymer ?
#
loop_
_entity_poly.entity_id
_entity_poly.type
_entity_poly.pdbx_seq_one_letter_code
_entity_poly.pdbx_strand_id
1 'polypeptide(L)'
;MSSDAVQLQDRPVYGFGQVDRILGVRAGTSQRWIDGYRRGGKSYPPVIRPERTGDEAVTWGEFIEARLLAEYREEGVPLVKMRPAVERLREELGTPYPLASAKTWLAVEGRELVRRVEETVGLHRRLRLVVVRNDQQMLAWSPQAQEFADSLNWEEVGSGRSKRTVVTSLSPDPAIHSVVVNPLQRFGEPATGGVPTEVIRELYVAGDPIEMIAELYELPQGLVEDAVRYELKTAGAYAALAG
;
A
#
# COMPACT_ATOMS: atom_id res chain seq x y z
N MET A 1 22.79 -13.87 8.44
CA MET A 1 22.04 -13.14 7.38
C MET A 1 21.30 -14.14 6.47
N SER A 2 20.60 -15.12 7.05
CA SER A 2 20.04 -16.29 6.31
C SER A 2 18.54 -16.50 6.55
N SER A 3 17.84 -15.54 7.18
CA SER A 3 16.43 -15.66 7.58
C SER A 3 15.53 -14.51 7.09
N ASP A 4 16.09 -13.49 6.41
CA ASP A 4 15.47 -12.16 6.37
C ASP A 4 14.36 -12.01 5.30
N ALA A 5 14.29 -12.90 4.31
CA ALA A 5 13.37 -12.78 3.17
C ALA A 5 11.91 -13.13 3.51
N VAL A 6 11.68 -14.08 4.43
CA VAL A 6 10.35 -14.35 5.00
C VAL A 6 10.01 -13.29 6.06
N GLN A 7 11.01 -12.68 6.68
CA GLN A 7 10.82 -11.73 7.78
C GLN A 7 10.38 -10.33 7.36
N LEU A 8 10.60 -9.92 6.11
CA LEU A 8 10.34 -8.53 5.75
C LEU A 8 8.84 -8.19 5.75
N GLN A 9 8.01 -9.02 5.10
CA GLN A 9 6.56 -8.78 5.04
C GLN A 9 5.88 -8.98 6.39
N ASP A 10 6.38 -9.91 7.22
CA ASP A 10 5.88 -10.16 8.57
C ASP A 10 6.38 -9.14 9.61
N ARG A 11 7.30 -8.25 9.25
CA ARG A 11 7.84 -7.24 10.17
C ARG A 11 6.71 -6.30 10.62
N PRO A 12 6.44 -6.16 11.92
CA PRO A 12 5.57 -5.10 12.42
C PRO A 12 6.30 -3.77 12.29
N VAL A 13 5.67 -2.80 11.62
CA VAL A 13 6.29 -1.50 11.30
C VAL A 13 5.41 -0.35 11.76
N TYR A 14 4.09 -0.47 11.62
CA TYR A 14 3.18 0.65 11.78
C TYR A 14 2.11 0.38 12.83
N GLY A 15 1.48 1.44 13.34
CA GLY A 15 0.14 1.37 13.92
C GLY A 15 -0.94 1.84 12.94
N PHE A 16 -2.22 1.51 13.17
CA PHE A 16 -3.32 1.91 12.27
C PHE A 16 -3.35 3.42 11.95
N GLY A 17 -3.21 4.28 12.96
CA GLY A 17 -3.22 5.73 12.75
C GLY A 17 -2.08 6.22 11.86
N GLN A 18 -0.92 5.56 11.93
CA GLN A 18 0.23 5.84 11.08
C GLN A 18 -0.03 5.39 9.63
N VAL A 19 -0.64 4.22 9.44
CA VAL A 19 -1.09 3.76 8.12
C VAL A 19 -2.09 4.74 7.51
N ASP A 20 -3.07 5.20 8.31
CA ASP A 20 -4.07 6.17 7.84
C ASP A 20 -3.42 7.47 7.37
N ARG A 21 -2.46 7.99 8.14
CA ARG A 21 -1.67 9.17 7.77
C ARG A 21 -0.89 8.91 6.48
N ILE A 22 -0.07 7.87 6.43
CA ILE A 22 0.80 7.61 5.28
C ILE A 22 0.01 7.43 3.97
N LEU A 23 -1.15 6.76 4.04
CA LEU A 23 -2.01 6.52 2.87
C LEU A 23 -3.00 7.67 2.59
N GLY A 24 -3.01 8.73 3.40
CA GLY A 24 -3.92 9.86 3.24
C GLY A 24 -5.41 9.49 3.36
N VAL A 25 -5.75 8.48 4.17
CA VAL A 25 -7.13 8.01 4.39
C VAL A 25 -7.69 8.47 5.73
N ARG A 26 -9.02 8.39 5.92
CA ARG A 26 -9.65 8.82 7.17
C ARG A 26 -9.15 7.99 8.35
N ALA A 27 -9.04 8.60 9.53
CA ALA A 27 -8.73 7.88 10.77
C ALA A 27 -9.67 6.67 11.01
N GLY A 28 -9.08 5.54 11.37
CA GLY A 28 -9.74 4.26 11.58
C GLY A 28 -10.08 3.50 10.29
N THR A 29 -9.70 4.00 9.12
CA THR A 29 -9.99 3.31 7.85
C THR A 29 -9.14 2.06 7.70
N SER A 30 -7.83 2.17 7.92
CA SER A 30 -6.91 1.03 7.90
C SER A 30 -7.32 -0.04 8.90
N GLN A 31 -7.72 0.31 10.13
CA GLN A 31 -8.22 -0.65 11.12
C GLN A 31 -9.40 -1.47 10.56
N ARG A 32 -10.38 -0.81 9.92
CA ARG A 32 -11.55 -1.50 9.34
C ARG A 32 -11.17 -2.46 8.23
N TRP A 33 -10.15 -2.12 7.43
CA TRP A 33 -9.66 -2.97 6.34
C TRP A 33 -8.76 -4.09 6.84
N ILE A 34 -7.89 -3.79 7.80
CA ILE A 34 -6.85 -4.70 8.29
C ILE A 34 -7.43 -5.69 9.28
N ASP A 35 -8.11 -5.22 10.32
CA ASP A 35 -8.54 -6.02 11.47
C ASP A 35 -10.08 -6.17 11.56
N GLY A 36 -10.82 -5.39 10.77
CA GLY A 36 -12.27 -5.35 10.82
C GLY A 36 -12.77 -4.49 11.98
N TYR A 37 -14.09 -4.48 12.19
CA TYR A 37 -14.69 -3.62 13.23
C TYR A 37 -16.08 -4.10 13.65
N ARG A 38 -16.58 -3.56 14.77
CA ARG A 38 -17.96 -3.75 15.23
C ARG A 38 -18.69 -2.42 15.22
N ARG A 39 -19.95 -2.42 14.76
CA ARG A 39 -20.82 -1.23 14.78
C ARG A 39 -22.26 -1.68 14.99
N GLY A 40 -22.92 -1.10 16.01
CA GLY A 40 -24.34 -1.38 16.30
C GLY A 40 -24.64 -2.87 16.52
N GLY A 41 -23.78 -3.57 17.26
CA GLY A 41 -23.93 -5.01 17.52
C GLY A 41 -23.57 -5.93 16.35
N LYS A 42 -23.32 -5.39 15.14
CA LYS A 42 -22.90 -6.15 13.97
C LYS A 42 -21.38 -6.16 13.85
N SER A 43 -20.81 -7.33 13.56
CA SER A 43 -19.39 -7.50 13.24
C SER A 43 -19.17 -7.40 11.73
N TYR A 44 -18.13 -6.69 11.33
CA TYR A 44 -17.66 -6.57 9.96
C TYR A 44 -16.27 -7.18 9.91
N PRO A 45 -16.07 -8.25 9.14
CA PRO A 45 -14.80 -8.95 9.08
C PRO A 45 -13.73 -8.07 8.39
N PRO A 46 -12.45 -8.30 8.69
CA PRO A 46 -11.34 -7.66 7.97
C PRO A 46 -11.36 -7.97 6.47
N VAL A 47 -10.63 -7.21 5.67
CA VAL A 47 -10.36 -7.53 4.26
C VAL A 47 -8.99 -8.20 4.14
N ILE A 48 -8.01 -7.66 4.85
CA ILE A 48 -6.60 -8.08 4.78
C ILE A 48 -6.36 -9.25 5.72
N ARG A 49 -6.55 -9.10 7.05
CA ARG A 49 -6.34 -10.23 7.96
C ARG A 49 -7.38 -11.34 7.71
N PRO A 50 -6.99 -12.62 7.88
CA PRO A 50 -7.93 -13.73 7.85
C PRO A 50 -9.05 -13.53 8.87
N GLU A 51 -8.71 -13.13 10.09
CA GLU A 51 -9.66 -12.89 11.17
C GLU A 51 -9.25 -11.65 11.98
N ARG A 52 -10.19 -11.14 12.79
CA ARG A 52 -9.91 -10.04 13.71
C ARG A 52 -8.97 -10.54 14.81
N THR A 53 -7.79 -9.94 14.93
CA THR A 53 -6.81 -10.26 15.97
C THR A 53 -6.89 -9.26 17.13
N GLY A 54 -7.30 -8.02 16.87
CA GLY A 54 -7.23 -6.94 17.84
C GLY A 54 -5.82 -6.40 18.07
N ASP A 55 -4.82 -6.89 17.34
CA ASP A 55 -3.46 -6.38 17.37
C ASP A 55 -3.38 -5.04 16.62
N GLU A 56 -2.81 -4.03 17.25
CA GLU A 56 -2.65 -2.70 16.66
C GLU A 56 -1.40 -2.58 15.81
N ALA A 57 -0.44 -3.50 15.95
CA ALA A 57 0.72 -3.57 15.08
C ALA A 57 0.30 -4.01 13.69
N VAL A 58 0.71 -3.24 12.68
CA VAL A 58 0.50 -3.51 11.26
C VAL A 58 1.82 -3.95 10.65
N THR A 59 1.80 -5.08 9.97
CA THR A 59 3.00 -5.59 9.28
C THR A 59 3.26 -4.87 7.96
N TRP A 60 4.47 -4.96 7.44
CA TRP A 60 4.80 -4.42 6.12
C TRP A 60 3.92 -5.02 5.01
N GLY A 61 3.64 -6.33 5.08
CA GLY A 61 2.73 -7.01 4.16
C GLY A 61 1.31 -6.42 4.23
N GLU A 62 0.77 -6.23 5.42
CA GLU A 62 -0.55 -5.64 5.63
C GLU A 62 -0.63 -4.19 5.13
N PHE A 63 0.45 -3.41 5.32
CA PHE A 63 0.54 -2.06 4.79
C PHE A 63 0.50 -2.04 3.26
N ILE A 64 1.24 -2.94 2.58
CA ILE A 64 1.21 -3.08 1.12
C ILE A 64 -0.21 -3.41 0.64
N GLU A 65 -0.91 -4.35 1.30
CA GLU A 65 -2.28 -4.67 0.91
C GLU A 65 -3.25 -3.50 1.15
N ALA A 66 -3.08 -2.77 2.26
CA ALA A 66 -3.87 -1.57 2.54
C ALA A 66 -3.63 -0.46 1.51
N ARG A 67 -2.40 -0.33 1.01
CA ARG A 67 -2.05 0.60 -0.08
C ARG A 67 -2.81 0.26 -1.36
N LEU A 68 -2.97 -1.02 -1.72
CA LEU A 68 -3.82 -1.41 -2.86
C LEU A 68 -5.29 -1.04 -2.60
N LEU A 69 -5.82 -1.35 -1.42
CA LEU A 69 -7.21 -1.01 -1.08
C LEU A 69 -7.48 0.49 -1.16
N ALA A 70 -6.47 1.32 -0.85
CA ALA A 70 -6.57 2.76 -0.97
C ALA A 70 -6.82 3.24 -2.41
N GLU A 71 -6.43 2.50 -3.45
CA GLU A 71 -6.73 2.85 -4.86
C GLU A 71 -8.19 2.65 -5.22
N TYR A 72 -8.87 1.71 -4.55
CA TYR A 72 -10.26 1.37 -4.82
C TYR A 72 -11.24 2.11 -3.91
N ARG A 73 -10.76 2.91 -2.96
CA ARG A 73 -11.60 3.52 -1.92
C ARG A 73 -12.67 4.47 -2.47
N GLU A 74 -12.39 5.12 -3.60
CA GLU A 74 -13.28 6.13 -4.22
C GLU A 74 -14.23 5.54 -5.28
N GLU A 75 -14.15 4.24 -5.53
CA GLU A 75 -14.98 3.53 -6.53
C GLU A 75 -16.47 3.42 -6.15
N GLY A 76 -16.86 3.93 -4.96
CA GLY A 76 -18.22 3.94 -4.47
C GLY A 76 -18.76 2.54 -4.11
N VAL A 77 -17.86 1.55 -3.96
CA VAL A 77 -18.19 0.18 -3.57
C VAL A 77 -17.53 -0.14 -2.24
N PRO A 78 -18.26 -0.69 -1.25
CA PRO A 78 -17.65 -1.08 0.03
C PRO A 78 -16.50 -2.07 -0.17
N LEU A 79 -15.28 -1.71 0.27
CA LEU A 79 -14.08 -2.52 0.10
C LEU A 79 -14.12 -3.88 0.81
N VAL A 80 -15.02 -4.05 1.80
CA VAL A 80 -15.31 -5.38 2.37
C VAL A 80 -15.70 -6.41 1.31
N LYS A 81 -16.23 -5.98 0.15
CA LYS A 81 -16.54 -6.84 -0.98
C LYS A 81 -15.30 -7.41 -1.70
N MET A 82 -14.10 -6.89 -1.44
CA MET A 82 -12.85 -7.50 -1.93
C MET A 82 -12.46 -8.74 -1.14
N ARG A 83 -12.95 -8.89 0.11
CA ARG A 83 -12.53 -9.98 1.02
C ARG A 83 -12.60 -11.37 0.38
N PRO A 84 -13.68 -11.81 -0.32
CA PRO A 84 -13.72 -13.15 -0.91
C PRO A 84 -12.60 -13.39 -1.93
N ALA A 85 -12.22 -12.36 -2.71
CA ALA A 85 -11.12 -12.47 -3.65
C ALA A 85 -9.77 -12.56 -2.93
N VAL A 86 -9.57 -11.77 -1.87
CA VAL A 86 -8.35 -11.81 -1.04
C VAL A 86 -8.19 -13.17 -0.35
N GLU A 87 -9.26 -13.71 0.25
CA GLU A 87 -9.26 -15.04 0.86
C GLU A 87 -8.90 -16.13 -0.14
N ARG A 88 -9.54 -16.12 -1.32
CA ARG A 88 -9.27 -17.12 -2.36
C ARG A 88 -7.85 -17.01 -2.93
N LEU A 89 -7.33 -15.79 -3.11
CA LEU A 89 -5.93 -15.59 -3.54
C LEU A 89 -4.95 -16.08 -2.48
N ARG A 90 -5.24 -15.86 -1.19
CA ARG A 90 -4.42 -16.37 -0.08
C ARG A 90 -4.30 -17.89 -0.12
N GLU A 91 -5.42 -18.59 -0.35
CA GLU A 91 -5.44 -20.04 -0.52
C GLU A 91 -4.64 -20.51 -1.74
N GLU A 92 -4.89 -19.93 -2.91
CA GLU A 92 -4.24 -20.32 -4.17
C GLU A 92 -2.72 -20.06 -4.15
N LEU A 93 -2.27 -18.99 -3.50
CA LEU A 93 -0.87 -18.59 -3.47
C LEU A 93 -0.10 -19.17 -2.29
N GLY A 94 -0.81 -19.64 -1.25
CA GLY A 94 -0.22 -20.15 -0.01
C GLY A 94 0.57 -19.09 0.76
N THR A 95 0.08 -17.85 0.82
CA THR A 95 0.76 -16.72 1.48
C THR A 95 -0.23 -15.88 2.30
N PRO A 96 0.15 -15.38 3.49
CA PRO A 96 -0.70 -14.47 4.26
C PRO A 96 -1.04 -13.17 3.53
N TYR A 97 -0.13 -12.70 2.66
CA TYR A 97 -0.23 -11.43 1.93
C TYR A 97 -0.36 -11.63 0.40
N PRO A 98 -1.48 -12.17 -0.10
CA PRO A 98 -1.66 -12.43 -1.54
C PRO A 98 -1.52 -11.17 -2.41
N LEU A 99 -1.91 -10.00 -1.92
CA LEU A 99 -1.86 -8.75 -2.68
C LEU A 99 -0.46 -8.11 -2.64
N ALA A 100 0.42 -8.56 -1.76
CA ALA A 100 1.84 -8.17 -1.70
C ALA A 100 2.78 -9.23 -2.34
N SER A 101 2.24 -10.23 -3.03
CA SER A 101 2.99 -11.37 -3.55
C SER A 101 3.55 -11.13 -4.95
N ALA A 102 4.84 -11.42 -5.16
CA ALA A 102 5.45 -11.40 -6.50
C ALA A 102 4.74 -12.36 -7.47
N LYS A 103 4.16 -13.46 -6.98
CA LYS A 103 3.38 -14.40 -7.80
C LYS A 103 2.10 -13.77 -8.38
N THR A 104 1.57 -12.74 -7.72
CA THR A 104 0.38 -12.02 -8.21
C THR A 104 0.77 -11.05 -9.33
N TRP A 105 1.85 -10.29 -9.13
CA TRP A 105 2.16 -9.12 -9.96
C TRP A 105 3.20 -9.38 -11.06
N LEU A 106 4.15 -10.29 -10.82
CA LEU A 106 5.31 -10.50 -11.70
C LEU A 106 5.28 -11.85 -12.44
N ALA A 107 4.53 -12.84 -11.93
CA ALA A 107 4.41 -14.12 -12.62
C ALA A 107 3.59 -13.98 -13.91
N VAL A 108 3.97 -14.73 -14.95
CA VAL A 108 3.29 -14.74 -16.25
C VAL A 108 1.81 -15.10 -16.10
N GLU A 109 1.52 -16.07 -15.23
CA GLU A 109 0.16 -16.56 -14.96
C GLU A 109 -0.58 -15.74 -13.89
N GLY A 110 0.05 -14.72 -13.28
CA GLY A 110 -0.51 -13.98 -12.15
C GLY A 110 -1.85 -13.29 -12.49
N ARG A 111 -1.94 -12.65 -13.66
CA ARG A 111 -3.19 -12.01 -14.13
C ARG A 111 -4.30 -13.02 -14.39
N GLU A 112 -3.96 -14.18 -14.96
CA GLU A 112 -4.94 -15.23 -15.22
C GLU A 112 -5.45 -15.83 -13.90
N LEU A 113 -4.57 -16.05 -12.93
CA LEU A 113 -4.96 -16.46 -11.59
C LEU A 113 -5.93 -15.45 -10.96
N VAL A 114 -5.58 -14.17 -10.94
CA VAL A 114 -6.41 -13.12 -10.36
C VAL A 114 -7.77 -13.06 -11.06
N ARG A 115 -7.80 -13.04 -12.39
CA ARG A 115 -9.04 -13.04 -13.16
C ARG A 115 -9.95 -14.23 -12.81
N ARG A 116 -9.40 -15.45 -12.79
CA ARG A 116 -10.17 -16.66 -12.45
C ARG A 116 -10.74 -16.57 -11.04
N VAL A 117 -9.96 -16.06 -10.08
CA VAL A 117 -10.45 -15.84 -8.71
C VAL A 117 -11.60 -14.82 -8.70
N GLU A 118 -11.43 -13.67 -9.35
CA GLU A 118 -12.46 -12.63 -9.44
C GLU A 118 -13.76 -13.12 -10.07
N GLU A 119 -13.66 -13.94 -11.12
CA GLU A 119 -14.82 -14.57 -11.75
C GLU A 119 -15.48 -15.60 -10.82
N THR A 120 -14.68 -16.45 -10.17
CA THR A 120 -15.16 -17.51 -9.26
C THR A 120 -15.94 -16.94 -8.07
N VAL A 121 -15.44 -15.86 -7.46
CA VAL A 121 -16.09 -15.23 -6.30
C VAL A 121 -17.15 -14.19 -6.68
N GLY A 122 -17.34 -13.94 -7.99
CA GLY A 122 -18.27 -12.92 -8.48
C GLY A 122 -17.89 -11.50 -8.06
N LEU A 123 -16.60 -11.16 -8.09
CA LEU A 123 -16.13 -9.85 -7.65
C LEU A 123 -16.76 -8.72 -8.46
N HIS A 124 -17.23 -7.69 -7.75
CA HIS A 124 -17.89 -6.55 -8.34
C HIS A 124 -16.98 -5.84 -9.35
N ARG A 125 -17.51 -5.48 -10.53
CA ARG A 125 -16.73 -4.92 -11.67
C ARG A 125 -15.79 -3.76 -11.31
N ARG A 126 -16.20 -2.87 -10.41
CA ARG A 126 -15.41 -1.70 -9.97
C ARG A 126 -14.25 -2.05 -9.04
N LEU A 127 -14.23 -3.26 -8.49
CA LEU A 127 -13.18 -3.74 -7.60
C LEU A 127 -12.24 -4.73 -8.30
N ARG A 128 -12.43 -4.97 -9.60
CA ARG A 128 -11.59 -5.90 -10.36
C ARG A 128 -10.21 -5.30 -10.56
N LEU A 129 -9.20 -6.06 -10.17
CA LEU A 129 -7.80 -5.82 -10.44
C LEU A 129 -7.48 -6.10 -11.90
N VAL A 130 -8.12 -7.10 -12.53
CA VAL A 130 -7.88 -7.47 -13.93
C VAL A 130 -9.07 -7.11 -14.82
N VAL A 131 -8.77 -6.54 -15.98
CA VAL A 131 -9.74 -6.18 -17.02
C VAL A 131 -9.31 -6.76 -18.38
N VAL A 132 -10.28 -6.94 -19.26
CA VAL A 132 -10.05 -7.31 -20.67
C VAL A 132 -10.02 -6.03 -21.49
N ARG A 133 -8.94 -5.79 -22.25
CA ARG A 133 -8.90 -4.69 -23.22
C ARG A 133 -9.57 -5.13 -24.53
N ASN A 134 -10.48 -4.29 -25.04
CA ASN A 134 -11.15 -4.53 -26.31
C ASN A 134 -10.10 -4.55 -27.44
N ASP A 135 -10.26 -5.53 -28.34
CA ASP A 135 -9.51 -5.79 -29.59
C ASP A 135 -8.56 -7.01 -29.58
N GLN A 136 -8.12 -7.53 -28.42
CA GLN A 136 -7.18 -8.68 -28.40
C GLN A 136 -7.43 -9.76 -27.33
N GLN A 137 -8.55 -9.72 -26.59
CA GLN A 137 -8.81 -10.60 -25.44
C GLN A 137 -7.66 -10.63 -24.41
N MET A 138 -6.79 -9.62 -24.40
CA MET A 138 -5.62 -9.56 -23.53
C MET A 138 -6.00 -9.09 -22.13
N LEU A 139 -5.46 -9.77 -21.13
CA LEU A 139 -5.57 -9.39 -19.73
C LEU A 139 -4.61 -8.27 -19.39
N ALA A 140 -5.17 -7.19 -18.85
CA ALA A 140 -4.45 -6.06 -18.31
C ALA A 140 -4.86 -5.82 -16.86
N TRP A 141 -3.98 -5.20 -16.10
CA TRP A 141 -4.37 -4.59 -14.84
C TRP A 141 -5.37 -3.45 -15.13
N SER A 142 -6.38 -3.31 -14.27
CA SER A 142 -7.20 -2.10 -14.19
C SER A 142 -6.31 -0.88 -13.90
N PRO A 143 -6.75 0.34 -14.22
CA PRO A 143 -5.95 1.55 -13.94
C PRO A 143 -5.45 1.62 -12.49
N GLN A 144 -6.32 1.36 -11.53
CA GLN A 144 -6.03 1.36 -10.08
C GLN A 144 -4.99 0.28 -9.71
N ALA A 145 -5.14 -0.94 -10.22
CA ALA A 145 -4.18 -2.00 -9.99
C ALA A 145 -2.82 -1.71 -10.66
N GLN A 146 -2.82 -1.05 -11.81
CA GLN A 146 -1.61 -0.66 -12.51
C GLN A 146 -0.87 0.43 -11.73
N GLU A 147 -1.56 1.47 -11.26
CA GLU A 147 -0.98 2.51 -10.40
C GLU A 147 -0.37 1.93 -9.12
N PHE A 148 -1.06 0.97 -8.49
CA PHE A 148 -0.49 0.24 -7.37
C PHE A 148 0.77 -0.55 -7.78
N ALA A 149 0.71 -1.32 -8.86
CA ALA A 149 1.84 -2.15 -9.31
C ALA A 149 3.08 -1.29 -9.62
N ASP A 150 2.88 -0.15 -10.27
CA ASP A 150 3.95 0.79 -10.64
C ASP A 150 4.56 1.48 -9.41
N SER A 151 3.85 1.53 -8.28
CA SER A 151 4.37 2.08 -7.02
C SER A 151 5.32 1.15 -6.26
N LEU A 152 5.38 -0.15 -6.61
CA LEU A 152 6.12 -1.16 -5.86
C LEU A 152 7.56 -1.32 -6.36
N ASN A 153 8.52 -1.27 -5.44
CA ASN A 153 9.91 -1.61 -5.72
C ASN A 153 10.19 -3.05 -5.28
N TRP A 154 10.53 -3.90 -6.24
CA TRP A 154 10.79 -5.32 -6.04
C TRP A 154 12.30 -5.61 -6.06
N GLU A 155 12.77 -6.35 -5.07
CA GLU A 155 14.16 -6.80 -5.02
C GLU A 155 14.24 -8.29 -4.68
N GLU A 156 15.29 -8.97 -5.18
CA GLU A 156 15.65 -10.31 -4.72
C GLU A 156 16.36 -10.23 -3.38
N VAL A 157 15.73 -10.77 -2.34
CA VAL A 157 16.30 -10.89 -0.99
C VAL A 157 16.64 -12.34 -0.67
N GLY A 158 17.66 -12.52 0.18
CA GLY A 158 18.15 -13.84 0.59
C GLY A 158 19.30 -14.37 -0.29
N SER A 159 19.77 -15.57 0.05
CA SER A 159 20.95 -16.17 -0.58
C SER A 159 20.69 -17.59 -1.08
N GLY A 160 21.29 -17.95 -2.22
CA GLY A 160 21.20 -19.30 -2.79
C GLY A 160 19.75 -19.70 -3.08
N ARG A 161 19.34 -20.88 -2.59
CA ARG A 161 17.98 -21.42 -2.78
C ARG A 161 16.89 -20.69 -2.01
N SER A 162 17.26 -19.77 -1.10
CA SER A 162 16.31 -18.95 -0.33
C SER A 162 16.03 -17.59 -0.95
N LYS A 163 16.55 -17.31 -2.16
CA LYS A 163 16.24 -16.08 -2.89
C LYS A 163 14.75 -15.96 -3.14
N ARG A 164 14.19 -14.80 -2.82
CA ARG A 164 12.78 -14.47 -3.06
C ARG A 164 12.68 -13.03 -3.52
N THR A 165 11.79 -12.78 -4.48
CA THR A 165 11.43 -11.42 -4.89
C THR A 165 10.36 -10.88 -3.93
N VAL A 166 10.64 -9.78 -3.26
CA VAL A 166 9.73 -9.13 -2.31
C VAL A 166 9.68 -7.63 -2.56
N VAL A 167 8.61 -6.98 -2.09
CA VAL A 167 8.52 -5.52 -2.07
C VAL A 167 9.42 -5.00 -0.94
N THR A 168 10.47 -4.26 -1.27
CA THR A 168 11.38 -3.64 -0.28
C THR A 168 10.99 -2.22 0.07
N SER A 169 10.29 -1.54 -0.84
CA SER A 169 9.75 -0.20 -0.64
C SER A 169 8.62 0.09 -1.63
N LEU A 170 7.84 1.14 -1.37
CA LEU A 170 6.84 1.62 -2.31
C LEU A 170 6.62 3.13 -2.22
N SER A 171 6.00 3.71 -3.24
CA SER A 171 5.48 5.09 -3.18
C SER A 171 4.08 5.11 -2.55
N PRO A 172 3.87 5.78 -1.41
CA PRO A 172 2.57 5.76 -0.72
C PRO A 172 1.50 6.57 -1.47
N ASP A 173 1.90 7.50 -2.34
CA ASP A 173 1.00 8.27 -3.21
C ASP A 173 1.32 7.96 -4.68
N PRO A 174 0.33 7.53 -5.50
CA PRO A 174 0.58 7.18 -6.90
C PRO A 174 0.93 8.41 -7.76
N ALA A 175 0.68 9.64 -7.28
CA ALA A 175 1.04 10.86 -8.01
C ALA A 175 2.42 11.41 -7.62
N ILE A 176 3.08 10.85 -6.60
CA ILE A 176 4.33 11.38 -6.03
C ILE A 176 5.31 10.24 -5.78
N HIS A 177 5.94 9.76 -6.86
CA HIS A 177 6.83 8.59 -6.84
C HIS A 177 8.20 8.83 -6.17
N SER A 178 8.57 10.10 -5.96
CA SER A 178 9.81 10.48 -5.30
C SER A 178 9.78 10.28 -3.78
N VAL A 179 8.58 10.22 -3.19
CA VAL A 179 8.38 9.89 -1.79
C VAL A 179 8.23 8.38 -1.67
N VAL A 180 9.05 7.77 -0.83
CA VAL A 180 9.14 6.32 -0.66
C VAL A 180 9.01 5.96 0.80
N VAL A 181 8.31 4.86 1.08
CA VAL A 181 8.31 4.19 2.39
C VAL A 181 9.07 2.87 2.29
N ASN A 182 9.94 2.63 3.27
CA ASN A 182 10.75 1.41 3.36
C ASN A 182 10.80 0.93 4.82
N PRO A 183 10.33 -0.28 5.16
CA PRO A 183 10.24 -0.75 6.54
C PRO A 183 11.59 -0.96 7.24
N LEU A 184 12.70 -0.92 6.50
CA LEU A 184 14.07 -1.04 7.02
C LEU A 184 14.79 0.30 7.14
N GLN A 185 14.19 1.39 6.64
CA GLN A 185 14.75 2.74 6.69
C GLN A 185 13.77 3.68 7.36
N ARG A 186 14.27 4.62 8.17
CA ARG A 186 13.43 5.66 8.79
C ARG A 186 12.18 5.12 9.50
N PHE A 187 12.25 3.90 10.05
CA PHE A 187 11.11 3.22 10.69
C PHE A 187 9.85 3.10 9.81
N GLY A 188 10.03 3.04 8.48
CA GLY A 188 8.92 2.97 7.53
C GLY A 188 8.27 4.31 7.21
N GLU A 189 8.76 5.42 7.77
CA GLU A 189 8.21 6.74 7.49
C GLU A 189 8.49 7.20 6.06
N PRO A 190 7.59 8.00 5.46
CA PRO A 190 7.79 8.56 4.13
C PRO A 190 9.03 9.44 4.09
N ALA A 191 9.86 9.23 3.07
CA ALA A 191 11.09 9.97 2.87
C ALA A 191 11.35 10.22 1.38
N THR A 192 12.06 11.31 1.08
CA THR A 192 12.60 11.59 -0.25
C THR A 192 14.11 11.86 -0.12
N GLY A 193 14.92 11.27 -1.00
CA GLY A 193 16.39 11.38 -0.90
C GLY A 193 16.97 10.97 0.46
N GLY A 194 16.28 10.09 1.21
CA GLY A 194 16.66 9.66 2.55
C GLY A 194 16.29 10.63 3.70
N VAL A 195 15.62 11.75 3.41
CA VAL A 195 15.13 12.72 4.40
C VAL A 195 13.63 12.52 4.65
N PRO A 196 13.18 12.41 5.91
CA PRO A 196 11.76 12.30 6.21
C PRO A 196 10.96 13.50 5.68
N THR A 197 9.83 13.24 5.03
CA THR A 197 9.00 14.31 4.45
C THR A 197 8.42 15.24 5.51
N GLU A 198 8.14 14.72 6.71
CA GLU A 198 7.66 15.49 7.85
C GLU A 198 8.65 16.61 8.24
N VAL A 199 9.96 16.32 8.22
CA VAL A 199 11.00 17.31 8.53
C VAL A 199 11.04 18.42 7.46
N ILE A 200 10.92 18.05 6.18
CA ILE A 200 10.84 19.01 5.08
C ILE A 200 9.61 19.91 5.23
N ARG A 201 8.46 19.32 5.59
CA ARG A 201 7.21 20.04 5.83
C ARG A 201 7.33 21.01 7.01
N GLU A 202 7.96 20.61 8.12
CA GLU A 202 8.13 21.46 9.29
C GLU A 202 8.87 22.76 8.94
N LEU A 203 9.98 22.66 8.20
CA LEU A 203 10.74 23.84 7.74
C LEU A 203 9.93 24.69 6.77
N TYR A 204 9.24 24.07 5.81
CA TYR A 204 8.41 24.79 4.86
C TYR A 204 7.26 25.56 5.56
N VAL A 205 6.60 24.93 6.54
CA VAL A 205 5.53 25.57 7.34
C VAL A 205 6.08 26.67 8.25
N ALA A 206 7.33 26.56 8.71
CA ALA A 206 8.03 27.62 9.45
C ALA A 206 8.38 28.84 8.57
N GLY A 207 8.24 28.71 7.24
CA GLY A 207 8.47 29.79 6.28
C GLY A 207 9.81 29.72 5.56
N ASP A 208 10.57 28.63 5.72
CA ASP A 208 11.83 28.47 5.01
C ASP A 208 11.58 28.23 3.50
N PRO A 209 12.30 28.94 2.61
CA PRO A 209 12.10 28.79 1.17
C PRO A 209 12.61 27.42 0.67
N ILE A 210 11.97 26.89 -0.37
CA ILE A 210 12.26 25.56 -0.93
C ILE A 210 13.73 25.42 -1.30
N GLU A 211 14.33 26.48 -1.85
CA GLU A 211 15.72 26.52 -2.27
C GLU A 211 16.68 26.34 -1.07
N MET A 212 16.35 26.93 0.08
CA MET A 212 17.14 26.80 1.30
C MET A 212 17.02 25.40 1.90
N ILE A 213 15.81 24.82 1.91
CA ILE A 213 15.59 23.45 2.40
C ILE A 213 16.33 22.45 1.50
N ALA A 214 16.27 22.66 0.18
CA ALA A 214 16.99 21.85 -0.80
C ALA A 214 18.51 21.90 -0.59
N GLU A 215 19.07 23.08 -0.37
CA GLU A 215 20.51 23.25 -0.07
C GLU A 215 20.89 22.57 1.26
N LEU A 216 20.09 22.76 2.31
CA LEU A 216 20.34 22.19 3.65
C LEU A 216 20.45 20.67 3.65
N TYR A 217 19.61 20.01 2.85
CA TYR A 217 19.57 18.54 2.76
C TYR A 217 20.27 17.97 1.54
N GLU A 218 20.93 18.81 0.73
CA GLU A 218 21.57 18.42 -0.53
C GLU A 218 20.61 17.68 -1.49
N LEU A 219 19.37 18.15 -1.56
CA LEU A 219 18.32 17.58 -2.41
C LEU A 219 18.05 18.46 -3.64
N PRO A 220 17.68 17.88 -4.80
CA PRO A 220 17.03 18.63 -5.86
C PRO A 220 15.74 19.29 -5.36
N GLN A 221 15.48 20.55 -5.75
CA GLN A 221 14.29 21.29 -5.33
C GLN A 221 12.98 20.54 -5.65
N GLY A 222 12.91 19.84 -6.78
CA GLY A 222 11.73 19.03 -7.14
C GLY A 222 11.41 17.94 -6.11
N LEU A 223 12.40 17.36 -5.43
CA LEU A 223 12.16 16.39 -4.34
C LEU A 223 11.57 17.07 -3.11
N VAL A 224 12.03 18.28 -2.80
CA VAL A 224 11.49 19.09 -1.69
C VAL A 224 10.04 19.50 -1.99
N GLU A 225 9.77 19.98 -3.20
CA GLU A 225 8.41 20.30 -3.67
C GLU A 225 7.46 19.11 -3.57
N ASP A 226 7.92 17.93 -4.00
CA ASP A 226 7.16 16.69 -3.93
C ASP A 226 6.87 16.25 -2.49
N ALA A 227 7.88 16.33 -1.60
CA ALA A 227 7.70 16.05 -0.17
C ALA A 227 6.69 16.99 0.48
N VAL A 228 6.78 18.30 0.19
CA VAL A 228 5.80 19.29 0.67
C VAL A 228 4.41 18.97 0.12
N ARG A 229 4.28 18.66 -1.17
CA ARG A 229 2.99 18.31 -1.79
C ARG A 229 2.38 17.08 -1.15
N TYR A 230 3.19 16.04 -0.90
CA TYR A 230 2.76 14.81 -0.22
C TYR A 230 2.21 15.11 1.18
N GLU A 231 2.95 15.88 1.98
CA GLU A 231 2.58 16.22 3.36
C GLU A 231 1.33 17.12 3.42
N LEU A 232 1.24 18.13 2.55
CA LEU A 232 0.07 19.02 2.50
C LEU A 232 -1.19 18.30 1.99
N LYS A 233 -1.07 17.39 1.02
CA LYS A 233 -2.19 16.55 0.57
C LYS A 233 -2.67 15.65 1.71
N THR A 234 -1.74 15.04 2.43
CA THR A 234 -2.04 14.17 3.57
C THR A 234 -2.73 14.95 4.70
N ALA A 235 -2.22 16.13 5.04
CA ALA A 235 -2.81 17.00 6.05
C ALA A 235 -4.20 17.54 5.62
N GLY A 236 -4.35 17.94 4.35
CA GLY A 236 -5.62 18.40 3.79
C GLY A 236 -6.67 17.30 3.76
N ALA A 237 -6.28 16.07 3.40
CA ALA A 237 -7.13 14.91 3.52
C ALA A 237 -7.57 14.71 4.98
N TYR A 238 -6.67 14.83 5.96
CA TYR A 238 -7.06 14.71 7.36
C TYR A 238 -8.03 15.81 7.83
N ALA A 239 -7.76 17.07 7.46
CA ALA A 239 -8.57 18.23 7.85
C ALA A 239 -9.99 18.19 7.25
N ALA A 240 -10.13 17.82 5.97
CA ALA A 240 -11.42 17.70 5.28
C ALA A 240 -12.31 16.58 5.84
N LEU A 241 -11.77 15.71 6.69
CA LEU A 241 -12.46 14.54 7.23
C LEU A 241 -12.72 14.62 8.73
N ALA A 242 -12.14 15.62 9.40
CA ALA A 242 -12.39 15.96 10.79
C ALA A 242 -13.52 16.99 10.98
N GLY A 243 -13.95 17.66 9.89
CA GLY A 243 -15.13 18.53 9.85
C GLY A 243 -16.36 17.83 9.29
#